data_AF-A0A075FWF7-F1
#
_entry.id   AF-A0A075FWF7-F1
#
_cell.length_a   1.000
_cell.length_b   1.000
_cell.length_c   1.000
_cell.angle_alpha   90.00
_cell.angle_beta   90.00
_cell.angle_gamma   90.00
#
_symmetry.space_group_name_H-M   'P 1'
#
loop_
_entity.id
_entity.type
_entity.pdbx_description
1 polymer ?
#
loop_
_entity_poly.entity_id
_entity_poly.type
_entity_poly.pdbx_seq_one_letter_code
_entity_poly.pdbx_strand_id
1 'polypeptide(L)' 'MRLLIELLDYLNIKELYPPQKEAIDFVDNGDSVLMSVPTAAGKTLVAYAALIRAVKAKKKEYILYH' A
#
# COMPACT_ATOMS: atom_id res chain seq x y z
N MET A 1 -6.62 0.23 9.13
CA MET A 1 -7.17 -1.14 9.29
C MET A 1 -8.40 -1.46 8.45
N ARG A 2 -9.65 -1.03 8.71
CA ARG A 2 -10.85 -1.56 8.00
C ARG A 2 -10.75 -1.56 6.45
N LEU A 3 -10.44 -0.42 5.83
CA LEU A 3 -10.30 -0.34 4.37
C LEU A 3 -9.12 -1.16 3.78
N LEU A 4 -8.07 -1.42 4.57
CA LEU A 4 -6.97 -2.27 4.12
C LEU A 4 -7.42 -3.73 4.05
N ILE A 5 -8.16 -4.19 5.05
CA ILE A 5 -8.74 -5.54 5.09
C ILE A 5 -9.70 -5.73 3.91
N GLU A 6 -10.60 -4.78 3.68
CA GLU A 6 -11.53 -4.80 2.54
C GLU A 6 -10.80 -4.85 1.19
N LEU A 7 -9.67 -4.15 1.06
CA LEU A 7 -8.83 -4.20 -0.14
C LEU A 7 -8.17 -5.58 -0.33
N LEU A 8 -7.67 -6.19 0.74
CA LEU A 8 -7.07 -7.53 0.69
C LEU A 8 -8.10 -8.57 0.26
N ASP A 9 -9.30 -8.52 0.84
CA ASP A 9 -10.41 -9.40 0.46
C ASP A 9 -10.81 -9.20 -1.00
N TYR A 10 -10.96 -7.95 -1.45
CA TYR A 10 -11.29 -7.62 -2.84
C TYR A 10 -10.25 -8.14 -3.84
N LEU A 11 -8.96 -8.06 -3.48
CA LEU A 11 -7.86 -8.56 -4.31
C LEU A 11 -7.59 -10.07 -4.11
N ASN A 12 -8.37 -10.74 -3.26
CA ASN A 12 -8.20 -12.15 -2.89
C ASN A 12 -6.79 -12.46 -2.36
N ILE A 13 -6.22 -11.52 -1.60
CA ILE A 13 -4.90 -11.64 -0.97
C ILE A 13 -5.09 -12.12 0.46
N LYS A 14 -4.69 -13.36 0.71
CA LYS A 14 -4.81 -13.97 2.04
C LYS A 14 -3.80 -13.44 3.04
N GLU A 15 -2.57 -13.23 2.57
CA GLU A 15 -1.45 -12.79 3.39
C GLU A 15 -0.53 -11.88 2.58
N LEU A 16 0.07 -10.90 3.26
CA LEU A 16 1.04 -9.99 2.68
C LEU A 16 2.40 -10.66 2.58
N TYR A 17 3.11 -10.46 1.46
CA TYR A 17 4.51 -10.82 1.38
C TYR A 17 5.35 -9.90 2.29
N PRO A 18 6.51 -10.36 2.83
CA PRO A 18 7.34 -9.56 3.72
C PRO A 18 7.62 -8.12 3.25
N PRO A 19 8.05 -7.88 1.99
CA PRO A 19 8.30 -6.51 1.52
C PRO A 19 7.03 -5.64 1.42
N GLN A 20 5.85 -6.24 1.23
CA GLN A 20 4.59 -5.50 1.22
C GLN A 20 4.19 -5.07 2.62
N LYS A 21 4.34 -5.96 3.59
CA LYS A 21 4.02 -5.69 5.00
C LYS A 21 4.87 -4.54 5.52
N GLU A 22 6.19 -4.63 5.32
CA GLU A 22 7.12 -3.58 5.71
C GLU A 22 6.79 -2.24 5.05
N ALA A 23 6.52 -2.25 3.74
CA ALA A 23 6.13 -1.04 3.02
C ALA A 23 4.80 -0.43 3.51
N ILE A 24 3.80 -1.26 3.84
CA ILE A 24 2.52 -0.80 4.38
C ILE A 24 2.71 -0.18 5.77
N ASP A 25 3.58 -0.75 6.61
CA ASP A 25 3.88 -0.20 7.93
C ASP A 25 4.49 1.22 7.81
N PHE A 26 5.44 1.42 6.88
CA PHE A 26 5.98 2.75 6.57
C PHE A 26 4.91 3.71 6.04
N VAL A 27 4.05 3.24 5.14
CA VAL A 27 2.94 4.04 4.61
C VAL A 27 1.99 4.48 5.73
N ASP A 28 1.61 3.58 6.65
CA ASP A 28 0.70 3.89 7.75
C ASP A 28 1.31 4.92 8.72
N ASN A 29 2.63 4.89 8.93
CA ASN A 29 3.37 5.92 9.68
C ASN A 29 3.45 7.26 8.92
N GLY A 30 3.21 7.24 7.61
CA GLY A 30 3.27 8.40 6.75
C GLY A 30 4.65 8.71 6.18
N ASP A 31 5.54 7.73 6.21
CA ASP A 31 6.87 7.82 5.64
C ASP A 31 6.81 7.70 4.12
N SER A 32 7.83 8.24 3.45
CA SER A 32 8.01 8.02 2.01
C SER A 32 8.63 6.65 1.77
N VAL A 33 8.07 5.89 0.83
CA VAL A 33 8.51 4.52 0.53
C VAL A 33 9.05 4.42 -0.90
N LEU A 34 10.22 3.81 -1.05
CA LEU A 34 10.80 3.43 -2.34
C LEU A 34 10.93 1.90 -2.40
N MET A 35 10.23 1.24 -3.33
CA MET A 35 10.31 -0.21 -3.50
C MET A 35 11.02 -0.62 -4.79
N SER A 36 12.16 -1.29 -4.65
CA SER A 36 12.84 -1.99 -5.75
C SER A 36 12.49 -3.48 -5.72
N VAL A 37 11.32 -3.82 -6.26
CA VAL A 37 10.87 -5.22 -6.40
C VAL A 37 10.48 -5.51 -7.86
N PRO A 38 10.42 -6.77 -8.31
CA PRO A 38 9.95 -7.09 -9.66
C PRO A 38 8.48 -6.67 -9.89
N THR A 39 8.11 -6.50 -11.16
CA THR A 39 6.70 -6.41 -11.56
C THR A 39 5.96 -7.67 -11.08
N ALA A 40 4.69 -7.54 -10.69
CA ALA A 40 3.86 -8.57 -10.04
C ALA A 40 4.21 -8.91 -8.56
N ALA A 41 5.25 -8.33 -7.95
CA ALA A 41 5.53 -8.51 -6.52
C ALA A 41 4.56 -7.74 -5.59
N GLY A 42 3.53 -7.10 -6.16
CA GLY A 42 2.46 -6.41 -5.42
C GLY A 42 2.77 -4.98 -4.98
N LYS A 43 3.60 -4.24 -5.74
CA LYS A 43 3.76 -2.78 -5.57
C LYS A 43 2.43 -2.02 -5.62
N THR A 44 1.51 -2.49 -6.47
CA THR A 44 0.16 -1.93 -6.61
C THR A 44 -0.61 -1.93 -5.29
N LEU A 45 -0.48 -3.00 -4.48
CA LEU A 45 -1.17 -3.10 -3.20
C LEU A 45 -0.68 -2.04 -2.21
N VAL A 46 0.63 -1.88 -2.08
CA VAL A 46 1.27 -0.88 -1.20
C VAL A 46 0.81 0.53 -1.55
N ALA A 47 0.73 0.79 -2.84
CA ALA A 47 0.38 2.12 -3.31
C ALA A 47 -1.13 2.42 -3.20
N TYR A 48 -1.99 1.40 -3.30
CA TYR A 48 -3.40 1.53 -2.92
C TYR A 48 -3.56 1.79 -1.41
N ALA A 49 -2.75 1.14 -0.56
CA ALA A 49 -2.73 1.44 0.87
C ALA A 49 -2.34 2.92 1.13
N ALA A 50 -1.37 3.46 0.39
CA ALA A 50 -1.01 4.88 0.44
C ALA A 50 -2.20 5.79 0.07
N LEU A 51 -2.83 5.57 -1.09
CA LEU A 51 -4.02 6.34 -1.49
C LEU A 51 -5.12 6.33 -0.42
N ILE A 52 -5.41 5.16 0.13
CA ILE A 52 -6.42 5.01 1.19
C ILE A 52 -6.05 5.85 2.42
N ARG A 53 -4.77 5.86 2.82
CA ARG A 53 -4.29 6.72 3.91
C ARG A 53 -4.45 8.20 3.55
N ALA A 54 -4.01 8.65 2.39
CA ALA A 54 -4.10 10.06 2.01
C ALA A 54 -5.52 10.59 1.99
N VAL A 55 -6.45 9.83 1.41
CA VAL A 55 -7.88 10.17 1.40
C VAL A 55 -8.40 10.31 2.84
N LYS A 56 -8.06 9.39 3.74
CA LYS A 56 -8.42 9.50 5.17
C LYS A 56 -7.81 10.71 5.85
N ALA A 57 -6.56 11.01 5.54
CA ALA A 57 -5.84 12.16 6.07
C ALA A 57 -6.29 13.49 5.43
N LYS A 58 -7.20 13.46 4.44
CA LYS A 58 -7.59 14.62 3.61
C LYS A 58 -6.38 15.34 3.00
N LYS A 59 -5.32 14.59 2.70
CA LYS A 59 -4.10 15.09 2.07
C LYS A 59 -4.13 14.77 0.59
N LYS A 60 -3.55 15.65 -0.22
CA LYS A 60 -3.20 15.30 -1.60
C LYS A 60 -1.94 14.44 -1.57
N GLU A 61 -2.00 13.29 -2.21
CA GLU A 61 -0.87 12.39 -2.36
C GLU A 61 -0.74 12.02 -3.83
N TYR A 62 0.49 12.02 -4.32
CA TYR A 62 0.81 11.72 -5.71
C TYR A 62 1.54 10.40 -5.73
N ILE A 63 1.13 9.51 -6.62
CA ILE A 63 1.81 8.24 -6.80
C ILE A 63 2.25 8.15 -8.25
N LEU A 64 3.55 8.02 -8.44
CA LEU A 64 4.12 7.58 -9.71
C LEU A 64 4.35 6.08 -9.66
N TYR A 65 3.76 5.39 -10.62
CA TYR A 65 3.94 3.96 -10.85
C TYR A 65 4.74 3.78 -12.14
N HIS A 66 5.87 3.09 -12.05
CA HIS A 66 6.70 2.67 -13.17
C HIS A 66 7.04 1.19 -13.03
#